data_AF-A0A1H8RN67-F1
#
_entry.id   AF-A0A1H8RN67-F1
#
_cell.length_a   1.000
_cell.length_b   1.000
_cell.length_c   1.000
_cell.angle_alpha   90.00
_cell.angle_beta   90.00
_cell.angle_gamma   90.00
#
_symmetry.space_group_name_H-M   'P 1'
#
loop_
_entity.id
_entity.type
_entity.pdbx_description
1 polymer ?
#
loop_
_entity_poly.entity_id
_entity_poly.type
_entity_poly.pdbx_seq_one_letter_code
_entity_poly.pdbx_strand_id
1 'polypeptide(L)'
;MSHFGVPRIPRDAMVPSSGPRWKGKALTRLNELPDWGYLLREMYELYRFLPSGGSLPIRAHQRRVREDINKLLKANADLRPIEAAAKPVTAHLRRALDEGLSSPNVRMVRALEAVCGTLSWQYGYDKIPRGLERSFAFAEIVAPGGPVISETVILGLVLFAPGCTYPAHAHDGITESYITLSGAVSENNQGVYAPGSLIFNPPGHRHRITVSDREPSLLLYAWTGPSEKLANQKMIFSRGPRKTGGGAAG
;
A
#
# COMPACT_ATOMS: atom_id res chain seq x y z
N MET A 1 59.03 18.21 2.88
CA MET A 1 57.62 17.98 3.26
C MET A 1 56.77 18.15 2.01
N SER A 2 56.81 17.15 1.13
CA SER A 2 55.76 16.13 0.93
C SER A 2 54.56 16.67 0.14
N HIS A 3 54.71 16.63 -1.19
CA HIS A 3 53.61 16.61 -2.15
C HIS A 3 52.82 15.30 -1.96
N PHE A 4 51.54 15.40 -1.62
CA PHE A 4 50.61 14.27 -1.70
C PHE A 4 49.55 14.58 -2.76
N GLY A 5 49.68 13.91 -3.91
CA GLY A 5 48.68 13.90 -4.96
C GLY A 5 47.45 13.11 -4.51
N VAL A 6 46.26 13.65 -4.80
CA VAL A 6 44.99 12.95 -4.63
C VAL A 6 44.87 11.88 -5.72
N PRO A 7 44.65 10.58 -5.39
CA PRO A 7 44.44 9.57 -6.41
C PRO A 7 43.10 9.79 -7.12
N ARG A 8 43.12 9.89 -8.46
CA ARG A 8 41.92 9.79 -9.29
C ARG A 8 41.41 8.35 -9.24
N ILE A 9 40.19 8.16 -8.74
CA ILE A 9 39.47 6.88 -8.82
C ILE A 9 39.07 6.65 -10.29
N PRO A 10 39.39 5.50 -10.91
CA PRO A 10 38.92 5.18 -12.25
C PRO A 10 37.40 5.10 -12.28
N ARG A 11 36.77 5.83 -13.20
CA ARG A 11 35.37 5.63 -13.59
C ARG A 11 35.31 4.34 -14.41
N ASP A 12 35.33 3.18 -13.75
CA ASP A 12 34.91 1.90 -14.32
C ASP A 12 34.85 0.85 -13.21
N ALA A 13 33.77 0.89 -12.44
CA ALA A 13 33.31 -0.23 -11.62
C ALA A 13 31.81 -0.05 -11.36
N MET A 14 31.02 0.05 -12.44
CA MET A 14 29.59 -0.15 -12.33
C MET A 14 29.37 -1.64 -12.11
N VAL A 15 29.22 -2.04 -10.85
CA VAL A 15 28.81 -3.39 -10.47
C VAL A 15 27.47 -3.65 -11.16
N PRO A 16 27.34 -4.68 -12.02
CA PRO A 16 26.06 -4.96 -12.64
C PRO A 16 25.07 -5.39 -11.56
N SER A 17 23.97 -4.66 -11.44
CA SER A 17 22.81 -5.07 -10.66
C SER A 17 22.37 -6.46 -11.12
N SER A 18 22.60 -7.47 -10.27
CA SER A 18 22.18 -8.86 -10.48
C SER A 18 20.70 -9.04 -10.14
N GLY A 19 19.84 -8.21 -10.74
CA GLY A 19 18.42 -8.50 -10.85
C GLY A 19 18.20 -9.61 -11.89
N PRO A 20 17.16 -10.45 -11.76
CA PRO A 20 16.86 -11.48 -12.74
C PRO A 20 16.63 -10.86 -14.13
N ARG A 21 17.49 -11.21 -15.10
CA ARG A 21 17.31 -10.86 -16.52
C ARG A 21 16.12 -11.64 -17.07
N TRP A 22 14.95 -11.01 -17.08
CA TRP A 22 13.79 -11.51 -17.80
C TRP A 22 14.09 -11.57 -19.31
N LYS A 23 14.31 -12.77 -19.82
CA LYS A 23 14.32 -13.03 -21.26
C LYS A 23 12.87 -13.13 -21.76
N GLY A 24 12.44 -12.20 -22.62
CA GLY A 24 11.51 -12.52 -23.70
C GLY A 24 10.02 -12.20 -23.52
N LYS A 25 9.64 -10.95 -23.26
CA LYS A 25 8.51 -10.23 -23.88
C LYS A 25 8.67 -8.75 -23.57
N ALA A 26 8.39 -7.84 -24.52
CA ALA A 26 8.32 -6.42 -24.20
C ALA A 26 7.27 -6.22 -23.10
N LEU A 27 7.57 -5.43 -22.09
CA LEU A 27 6.60 -5.07 -21.06
C LEU A 27 5.48 -4.26 -21.72
N THR A 28 4.24 -4.52 -21.31
CA THR A 28 3.09 -3.73 -21.75
C THR A 28 3.24 -2.33 -21.18
N ARG A 29 2.88 -1.27 -21.91
CA ARG A 29 2.95 0.10 -21.42
C ARG A 29 1.60 0.57 -20.90
N LEU A 30 1.60 1.54 -19.99
CA LEU A 30 0.38 2.06 -19.35
C LEU A 30 -0.70 2.53 -20.34
N ASN A 31 -0.30 3.14 -21.46
CA ASN A 31 -1.22 3.58 -22.50
C ASN A 31 -1.85 2.44 -23.32
N GLU A 32 -1.26 1.24 -23.31
CA GLU A 32 -1.82 0.05 -23.96
C GLU A 32 -2.94 -0.60 -23.13
N LEU A 33 -2.99 -0.32 -21.81
CA LEU A 33 -4.06 -0.76 -20.91
C LEU A 33 -4.68 0.47 -20.19
N PRO A 34 -5.57 1.22 -20.87
CA PRO A 34 -6.07 2.51 -20.39
C PRO A 34 -6.69 2.50 -19.00
N ASP A 35 -7.35 1.41 -18.60
CA ASP A 35 -7.99 1.28 -17.29
C ASP A 35 -7.00 1.42 -16.12
N TRP A 36 -5.78 0.91 -16.28
CA TRP A 36 -4.69 1.14 -15.31
C TRP A 36 -4.27 2.61 -15.28
N GLY A 37 -4.20 3.25 -16.45
CA GLY A 37 -3.92 4.68 -16.55
C GLY A 37 -5.04 5.56 -15.95
N TYR A 38 -6.30 5.14 -16.01
CA TYR A 38 -7.41 5.81 -15.33
C TYR A 38 -7.35 5.60 -13.82
N LEU A 39 -7.07 4.38 -13.36
CA LEU A 39 -6.89 4.09 -11.94
C LEU A 39 -5.79 4.94 -11.31
N LEU A 40 -4.60 5.02 -11.93
CA LEU A 40 -3.52 5.87 -11.44
C LEU A 40 -3.90 7.35 -11.42
N ARG A 41 -4.70 7.82 -12.38
CA ARG A 41 -5.22 9.20 -12.39
C ARG A 41 -6.18 9.45 -11.23
N GLU A 42 -7.09 8.54 -10.93
CA GLU A 42 -8.00 8.70 -9.78
C GLU A 42 -7.24 8.64 -8.44
N MET A 43 -6.19 7.81 -8.31
CA MET A 43 -5.29 7.84 -7.16
C MET A 43 -4.57 9.19 -7.03
N TYR A 44 -4.08 9.75 -8.15
CA TYR A 44 -3.47 11.07 -8.17
C TYR A 44 -4.44 12.14 -7.66
N GLU A 45 -5.69 12.13 -8.15
CA GLU A 45 -6.71 13.11 -7.75
C GLU A 45 -7.07 12.99 -6.26
N LEU A 46 -7.16 11.77 -5.73
CA LEU A 46 -7.35 11.56 -4.28
C LEU A 46 -6.24 12.24 -3.47
N TYR A 47 -4.97 11.96 -3.76
CA TYR A 47 -3.84 12.57 -3.06
C TYR A 47 -3.64 14.07 -3.38
N ARG A 48 -4.27 14.57 -4.43
CA ARG A 48 -4.28 16.00 -4.78
C ARG A 48 -5.29 16.79 -3.96
N PHE A 49 -6.48 16.24 -3.76
CA PHE A 49 -7.63 16.97 -3.23
C PHE A 49 -8.09 16.58 -1.83
N LEU A 50 -7.65 15.43 -1.30
CA LEU A 50 -7.94 15.08 0.10
C LEU A 50 -7.33 16.12 1.05
N PRO A 51 -8.10 16.62 2.03
CA PRO A 51 -7.61 17.64 2.96
C PRO A 51 -6.53 17.06 3.87
N SER A 52 -5.46 17.83 4.09
CA SER A 52 -4.40 17.45 5.03
C SER A 52 -4.73 17.80 6.49
N GLY A 53 -5.91 18.36 6.77
CA GLY A 53 -6.33 18.78 8.11
C GLY A 53 -5.42 19.82 8.77
N GLY A 54 -4.66 20.61 7.99
CA GLY A 54 -3.65 21.53 8.53
C GLY A 54 -2.30 20.89 8.89
N SER A 55 -2.17 19.56 8.81
CA SER A 55 -0.93 18.85 9.13
C SER A 55 0.10 18.97 8.01
N LEU A 56 1.28 19.50 8.34
CA LEU A 56 2.42 19.61 7.42
C LEU A 56 2.98 18.23 6.99
N PRO A 57 3.20 17.26 7.90
CA PRO A 57 3.64 15.91 7.51
C PRO A 57 2.69 15.21 6.53
N ILE A 58 1.38 15.31 6.78
CA ILE A 58 0.37 14.71 5.89
C ILE A 58 0.43 15.38 4.51
N ARG A 59 0.46 16.72 4.47
CA ARG A 59 0.55 17.47 3.21
C ARG A 59 1.80 17.12 2.41
N ALA A 60 2.93 16.94 3.08
CA ALA A 60 4.20 16.56 2.47
C ALA A 60 4.13 15.14 1.89
N HIS A 61 3.57 14.18 2.63
CA HIS A 61 3.36 12.82 2.15
C HIS A 61 2.40 12.76 0.96
N GLN A 62 1.25 13.41 1.04
CA GLN A 62 0.31 13.52 -0.08
C GLN A 62 0.97 14.12 -1.33
N ARG A 63 1.82 15.14 -1.15
CA ARG A 63 2.62 15.71 -2.23
C ARG A 63 3.56 14.70 -2.85
N ARG A 64 4.32 13.99 -2.02
CA ARG A 64 5.27 12.98 -2.49
C ARG A 64 4.57 11.90 -3.31
N VAL A 65 3.46 11.35 -2.79
CA VAL A 65 2.70 10.29 -3.45
C VAL A 65 2.19 10.74 -4.82
N ARG A 66 1.50 11.90 -4.91
CA ARG A 66 0.97 12.37 -6.20
C ARG A 66 2.06 12.74 -7.21
N GLU A 67 3.20 13.24 -6.74
CA GLU A 67 4.34 13.54 -7.64
C GLU A 67 4.93 12.27 -8.23
N ASP A 68 5.05 11.20 -7.43
CA ASP A 68 5.55 9.91 -7.92
C ASP A 68 4.54 9.22 -8.86
N ILE A 69 3.23 9.30 -8.58
CA ILE A 69 2.19 8.86 -9.53
C ILE A 69 2.28 9.62 -10.86
N ASN A 70 2.42 10.95 -10.81
CA ASN A 70 2.52 11.77 -12.02
C ASN A 70 3.76 11.44 -12.86
N LYS A 71 4.88 11.07 -12.22
CA LYS A 71 6.08 10.59 -12.94
C LYS A 71 5.78 9.29 -13.68
N LEU A 72 5.09 8.33 -13.05
CA LEU A 72 4.70 7.06 -13.69
C LEU A 72 3.79 7.29 -14.91
N LEU A 73 2.79 8.17 -14.76
CA LEU A 73 1.90 8.55 -15.86
C LEU A 73 2.67 9.18 -17.04
N LYS A 74 3.55 10.16 -16.75
CA LYS A 74 4.35 10.83 -17.80
C LYS A 74 5.36 9.91 -18.46
N ALA A 75 5.95 8.98 -17.71
CA ALA A 75 6.88 8.01 -18.23
C ALA A 75 6.18 6.90 -19.02
N ASN A 76 4.84 6.87 -19.06
CA ASN A 76 4.06 5.77 -19.61
C ASN A 76 4.54 4.43 -19.04
N ALA A 77 4.60 4.31 -17.71
CA ALA A 77 5.33 3.25 -17.00
C ALA A 77 5.07 1.83 -17.51
N ASP A 78 6.04 0.95 -17.30
CA ASP A 78 5.92 -0.46 -17.62
C ASP A 78 4.90 -1.16 -16.72
N LEU A 79 4.05 -1.94 -17.38
CA LEU A 79 3.11 -2.88 -16.79
C LEU A 79 3.62 -4.30 -17.01
N ARG A 80 3.68 -5.05 -15.92
CA ARG A 80 3.95 -6.47 -15.93
C ARG A 80 2.63 -7.23 -15.74
N PRO A 81 2.27 -8.15 -16.64
CA PRO A 81 1.17 -9.07 -16.40
C PRO A 81 1.45 -9.88 -15.12
N ILE A 82 0.52 -9.83 -14.17
CA ILE A 82 0.54 -10.67 -12.97
C ILE A 82 -0.68 -11.59 -13.04
N GLU A 83 -0.50 -12.83 -12.66
CA GLU A 83 -1.61 -13.78 -12.55
C GLU A 83 -2.56 -13.34 -11.42
N ALA A 84 -3.83 -13.16 -11.77
CA ALA A 84 -4.87 -12.85 -10.81
C ALA A 84 -4.97 -13.96 -9.77
N ALA A 85 -5.06 -13.57 -8.51
CA ALA A 85 -5.09 -14.52 -7.40
C ALA A 85 -6.13 -14.07 -6.38
N ALA A 86 -7.00 -14.98 -5.95
CA ALA A 86 -7.99 -14.72 -4.92
C ALA A 86 -7.49 -15.19 -3.54
N LYS A 87 -8.11 -14.65 -2.49
CA LYS A 87 -7.96 -15.09 -1.09
C LYS A 87 -9.34 -15.18 -0.46
N PRO A 88 -9.56 -15.91 0.65
CA PRO A 88 -10.91 -16.06 1.20
C PRO A 88 -11.64 -14.73 1.47
N VAL A 89 -10.90 -13.69 1.89
CA VAL A 89 -11.46 -12.35 2.11
C VAL A 89 -12.05 -11.71 0.85
N THR A 90 -11.58 -12.09 -0.36
CA THR A 90 -12.02 -11.47 -1.61
C THR A 90 -13.48 -11.78 -1.94
N ALA A 91 -14.10 -12.75 -1.26
CA ALA A 91 -15.54 -12.96 -1.29
C ALA A 91 -16.33 -11.71 -0.84
N HIS A 92 -15.72 -10.82 -0.04
CA HIS A 92 -16.32 -9.56 0.40
C HIS A 92 -16.04 -8.39 -0.54
N LEU A 93 -15.19 -8.55 -1.56
CA LEU A 93 -14.76 -7.45 -2.43
C LEU A 93 -15.95 -6.79 -3.13
N ARG A 94 -16.92 -7.58 -3.62
CA ARG A 94 -18.11 -7.02 -4.28
C ARG A 94 -18.88 -6.10 -3.35
N ARG A 95 -19.16 -6.55 -2.11
CA ARG A 95 -19.84 -5.73 -1.09
C ARG A 95 -19.07 -4.45 -0.78
N ALA A 96 -17.74 -4.54 -0.64
CA ALA A 96 -16.91 -3.38 -0.37
C ALA A 96 -16.92 -2.35 -1.53
N LEU A 97 -16.97 -2.81 -2.78
CA LEU A 97 -17.09 -1.94 -3.96
C LEU A 97 -18.48 -1.30 -4.02
N ASP A 98 -19.55 -2.07 -3.80
CA ASP A 98 -20.93 -1.56 -3.79
C ASP A 98 -21.11 -0.43 -2.75
N GLU A 99 -20.58 -0.59 -1.53
CA GLU A 99 -20.58 0.47 -0.51
C GLU A 99 -19.73 1.68 -0.92
N GLY A 100 -18.60 1.43 -1.60
CA GLY A 100 -17.73 2.48 -2.12
C GLY A 100 -18.40 3.36 -3.18
N LEU A 101 -19.34 2.82 -3.95
CA LEU A 101 -20.10 3.56 -4.96
C LEU A 101 -21.07 4.59 -4.35
N SER A 102 -21.39 4.46 -3.07
CA SER A 102 -22.20 5.42 -2.30
C SER A 102 -21.35 6.41 -1.49
N SER A 103 -20.02 6.38 -1.66
CA SER A 103 -19.07 7.23 -0.94
C SER A 103 -18.55 8.41 -1.78
N PRO A 104 -17.90 9.40 -1.16
CA PRO A 104 -17.18 10.46 -1.90
C PRO A 104 -16.09 9.94 -2.85
N ASN A 105 -15.66 8.68 -2.71
CA ASN A 105 -14.61 8.06 -3.52
C ASN A 105 -15.15 7.31 -4.76
N VAL A 106 -16.41 7.52 -5.14
CA VAL A 106 -17.08 6.79 -6.24
C VAL A 106 -16.27 6.74 -7.55
N ARG A 107 -15.55 7.81 -7.90
CA ARG A 107 -14.73 7.83 -9.13
C ARG A 107 -13.54 6.87 -9.05
N MET A 108 -12.84 6.86 -7.92
CA MET A 108 -11.77 5.90 -7.64
C MET A 108 -12.31 4.46 -7.64
N VAL A 109 -13.47 4.23 -7.01
CA VAL A 109 -14.08 2.90 -6.94
C VAL A 109 -14.47 2.39 -8.33
N ARG A 110 -15.04 3.24 -9.19
CA ARG A 110 -15.35 2.88 -10.59
C ARG A 110 -14.11 2.53 -11.40
N ALA A 111 -13.04 3.31 -11.27
CA ALA A 111 -11.78 3.01 -11.95
C ALA A 111 -11.15 1.70 -11.43
N LEU A 112 -11.32 1.41 -10.14
CA LEU A 112 -10.89 0.15 -9.54
C LEU A 112 -11.71 -1.05 -10.04
N GLU A 113 -13.04 -0.93 -10.17
CA GLU A 113 -13.90 -2.01 -10.69
C GLU A 113 -13.43 -2.51 -12.07
N ALA A 114 -12.92 -1.60 -12.92
CA ALA A 114 -12.43 -1.95 -14.25
C ALA A 114 -11.21 -2.91 -14.24
N VAL A 115 -10.40 -2.91 -13.17
CA VAL A 115 -9.20 -3.76 -13.08
C VAL A 115 -9.28 -4.82 -11.98
N CYS A 116 -10.31 -4.81 -11.12
CA CYS A 116 -10.33 -5.61 -9.90
C CYS A 116 -10.22 -7.12 -10.14
N GLY A 117 -10.72 -7.61 -11.29
CA GLY A 117 -10.61 -9.01 -11.70
C GLY A 117 -9.20 -9.46 -12.09
N THR A 118 -8.27 -8.52 -12.27
CA THR A 118 -6.87 -8.78 -12.63
C THR A 118 -5.91 -8.70 -11.43
N LEU A 119 -6.41 -8.30 -10.26
CA LEU A 119 -5.59 -8.13 -9.07
C LEU A 119 -5.10 -9.48 -8.52
N SER A 120 -3.86 -9.49 -8.05
CA SER A 120 -3.26 -10.62 -7.37
C SER A 120 -3.25 -10.36 -5.86
N TRP A 121 -4.22 -10.95 -5.15
CA TRP A 121 -4.36 -10.81 -3.70
C TRP A 121 -3.36 -11.68 -2.95
N GLN A 122 -2.74 -11.12 -1.93
CA GLN A 122 -1.61 -11.67 -1.20
C GLN A 122 -1.76 -11.43 0.30
N TYR A 123 -0.97 -12.17 1.08
CA TYR A 123 -0.87 -11.95 2.52
C TYR A 123 0.38 -11.17 2.92
N GLY A 124 1.48 -11.24 2.16
CA GLY A 124 2.76 -10.56 2.42
C GLY A 124 3.44 -10.92 3.75
N TYR A 125 3.10 -12.09 4.29
CA TYR A 125 3.71 -12.66 5.49
C TYR A 125 4.25 -14.05 5.19
N ASP A 126 5.46 -14.34 5.68
CA ASP A 126 6.00 -15.71 5.70
C ASP A 126 5.09 -16.64 6.51
N LYS A 127 4.49 -16.12 7.58
CA LYS A 127 3.54 -16.84 8.43
C LYS A 127 2.38 -15.94 8.86
N ILE A 128 1.20 -16.31 8.42
CA ILE A 128 -0.04 -15.59 8.70
C ILE A 128 -0.54 -15.99 10.11
N PRO A 129 -0.93 -15.04 10.97
CA PRO A 129 -1.60 -15.33 12.22
C PRO A 129 -2.88 -16.10 11.98
N ARG A 130 -3.12 -17.14 12.79
CA ARG A 130 -4.32 -17.96 12.68
C ARG A 130 -5.58 -17.11 12.77
N GLY A 131 -6.49 -17.30 11.82
CA GLY A 131 -7.75 -16.55 11.68
C GLY A 131 -7.65 -15.35 10.75
N LEU A 132 -6.46 -14.74 10.59
CA LEU A 132 -6.28 -13.57 9.72
C LEU A 132 -6.37 -13.96 8.23
N GLU A 133 -5.97 -15.19 7.88
CA GLU A 133 -5.98 -15.69 6.51
C GLU A 133 -7.37 -15.68 5.84
N ARG A 134 -8.43 -15.63 6.66
CA ARG A 134 -9.82 -15.56 6.18
C ARG A 134 -10.38 -14.14 6.07
N SER A 135 -9.79 -13.19 6.80
CA SER A 135 -10.37 -11.86 7.00
C SER A 135 -9.51 -10.71 6.46
N PHE A 136 -8.36 -11.02 5.84
CA PHE A 136 -7.41 -10.03 5.35
C PHE A 136 -6.69 -10.51 4.08
N ALA A 137 -6.46 -9.58 3.17
CA ALA A 137 -5.48 -9.68 2.10
C ALA A 137 -5.21 -8.28 1.55
N PHE A 138 -4.09 -8.12 0.87
CA PHE A 138 -3.80 -6.91 0.10
C PHE A 138 -3.47 -7.25 -1.36
N ALA A 139 -3.55 -6.26 -2.24
CA ALA A 139 -3.11 -6.36 -3.62
C ALA A 139 -2.30 -5.12 -4.00
N GLU A 140 -1.12 -5.32 -4.57
CA GLU A 140 -0.31 -4.22 -5.10
C GLU A 140 -0.81 -3.79 -6.48
N ILE A 141 -0.79 -2.48 -6.72
CA ILE A 141 -1.13 -1.84 -8.00
C ILE A 141 0.14 -1.22 -8.58
N VAL A 142 0.89 -0.51 -7.74
CA VAL A 142 2.20 0.06 -8.05
C VAL A 142 3.20 -0.49 -7.03
N ALA A 143 4.24 -1.20 -7.46
CA ALA A 143 5.31 -1.68 -6.58
C ALA A 143 6.50 -2.19 -7.40
N PRO A 144 7.68 -2.46 -6.80
CA PRO A 144 8.80 -3.08 -7.52
C PRO A 144 8.42 -4.45 -8.11
N GLY A 145 7.58 -5.20 -7.38
CA GLY A 145 7.00 -6.47 -7.81
C GLY A 145 5.53 -6.36 -8.24
N GLY A 146 4.99 -5.16 -8.41
CA GLY A 146 3.59 -4.92 -8.71
C GLY A 146 3.27 -4.97 -10.21
N PRO A 147 1.98 -4.81 -10.58
CA PRO A 147 1.57 -4.67 -11.98
C PRO A 147 2.22 -3.46 -12.64
N VAL A 148 2.14 -2.27 -12.03
CA VAL A 148 2.90 -1.09 -12.48
C VAL A 148 4.21 -1.03 -11.71
N ILE A 149 5.34 -1.00 -12.42
CA ILE A 149 6.66 -1.07 -11.80
C ILE A 149 7.08 0.30 -11.25
N SER A 150 7.42 0.36 -9.95
CA SER A 150 7.99 1.56 -9.31
C SER A 150 8.90 1.21 -8.14
N GLU A 151 9.98 1.96 -7.97
CA GLU A 151 10.90 1.86 -6.83
C GLU A 151 10.80 3.04 -5.85
N THR A 152 9.91 4.00 -6.13
CA THR A 152 9.82 5.27 -5.38
C THR A 152 8.54 5.43 -4.58
N VAL A 153 7.48 4.72 -4.97
CA VAL A 153 6.19 4.67 -4.29
C VAL A 153 5.60 3.27 -4.44
N ILE A 154 4.97 2.78 -3.38
CA ILE A 154 4.12 1.58 -3.44
C ILE A 154 2.68 2.03 -3.22
N LEU A 155 1.76 1.57 -4.07
CA LEU A 155 0.33 1.80 -3.97
C LEU A 155 -0.38 0.46 -4.06
N GLY A 156 -1.39 0.26 -3.23
CA GLY A 156 -2.19 -0.96 -3.30
C GLY A 156 -3.48 -0.84 -2.52
N LEU A 157 -4.16 -1.96 -2.41
CA LEU A 157 -5.40 -2.09 -1.68
C LEU A 157 -5.24 -3.06 -0.55
N VAL A 158 -5.92 -2.81 0.56
CA VAL A 158 -6.14 -3.79 1.61
C VAL A 158 -7.64 -4.00 1.78
N LEU A 159 -8.04 -5.26 1.81
CA LEU A 159 -9.41 -5.67 2.06
C LEU A 159 -9.49 -6.39 3.39
N PHE A 160 -10.45 -5.98 4.20
CA PHE A 160 -10.79 -6.60 5.46
C PHE A 160 -12.23 -7.11 5.44
N ALA A 161 -12.43 -8.33 5.93
CA ALA A 161 -13.77 -8.85 6.22
C ALA A 161 -14.37 -8.16 7.45
N PRO A 162 -15.71 -8.22 7.62
CA PRO A 162 -16.36 -7.78 8.85
C PRO A 162 -15.74 -8.44 10.10
N GLY A 163 -15.60 -7.66 11.18
CA GLY A 163 -15.04 -8.10 12.46
C GLY A 163 -13.53 -8.39 12.44
N CYS A 164 -12.83 -8.07 11.34
CA CYS A 164 -11.39 -8.28 11.25
C CYS A 164 -10.63 -7.46 12.32
N THR A 165 -9.72 -8.12 13.02
CA THR A 165 -8.64 -7.48 13.77
C THR A 165 -7.33 -7.70 13.03
N TYR A 166 -6.77 -6.66 12.46
CA TYR A 166 -5.44 -6.70 11.88
C TYR A 166 -4.39 -6.40 12.95
N PRO A 167 -3.52 -7.35 13.32
CA PRO A 167 -2.67 -7.21 14.50
C PRO A 167 -1.68 -6.05 14.41
N ALA A 168 -1.19 -5.62 15.58
CA ALA A 168 -0.28 -4.49 15.66
C ALA A 168 1.04 -4.75 14.91
N HIS A 169 1.41 -3.84 14.01
CA HIS A 169 2.61 -3.89 13.18
C HIS A 169 3.16 -2.48 12.95
N ALA A 170 4.35 -2.39 12.35
CA ALA A 170 5.02 -1.14 12.00
C ALA A 170 5.94 -1.37 10.80
N HIS A 171 6.34 -0.28 10.14
CA HIS A 171 7.26 -0.32 9.00
C HIS A 171 8.51 0.52 9.27
N ASP A 172 9.68 -0.09 9.12
CA ASP A 172 10.96 0.60 9.30
C ASP A 172 11.31 1.47 8.09
N GLY A 173 11.57 2.76 8.32
CA GLY A 173 11.94 3.72 7.27
C GLY A 173 10.85 4.05 6.24
N ILE A 174 9.63 3.53 6.42
CA ILE A 174 8.51 3.73 5.48
C ILE A 174 7.41 4.53 6.16
N THR A 175 7.00 5.61 5.52
CA THR A 175 5.76 6.32 5.83
C THR A 175 4.62 5.66 5.07
N GLU A 176 3.54 5.35 5.77
CA GLU A 176 2.32 4.79 5.21
C GLU A 176 1.16 5.79 5.33
N SER A 177 0.27 5.79 4.35
CA SER A 177 -1.09 6.27 4.54
C SER A 177 -2.11 5.24 4.09
N TYR A 178 -3.28 5.27 4.74
CA TYR A 178 -4.50 4.63 4.25
C TYR A 178 -5.52 5.69 3.88
N ILE A 179 -6.24 5.49 2.78
CA ILE A 179 -7.46 6.21 2.42
C ILE A 179 -8.60 5.20 2.48
N THR A 180 -9.60 5.47 3.32
CA THR A 180 -10.77 4.58 3.44
C THR A 180 -11.66 4.76 2.22
N LEU A 181 -11.77 3.73 1.36
CA LEU A 181 -12.62 3.77 0.18
C LEU A 181 -14.06 3.36 0.51
N SER A 182 -14.22 2.36 1.37
CA SER A 182 -15.53 1.89 1.85
C SER A 182 -15.45 1.23 3.23
N GLY A 183 -16.61 1.05 3.87
CA GLY A 183 -16.72 0.59 5.25
C GLY A 183 -16.16 1.59 6.24
N ALA A 184 -15.81 1.13 7.44
CA ALA A 184 -15.15 1.96 8.44
C ALA A 184 -14.17 1.12 9.28
N VAL A 185 -13.06 1.75 9.64
CA VAL A 185 -12.01 1.12 10.45
C VAL A 185 -11.68 1.99 11.66
N SER A 186 -11.19 1.37 12.73
CA SER A 186 -10.53 2.08 13.83
C SER A 186 -9.07 1.70 13.87
N GLU A 187 -8.19 2.70 13.96
CA GLU A 187 -6.76 2.51 14.20
C GLU A 187 -6.43 2.82 15.66
N ASN A 188 -5.76 1.88 16.33
CA ASN A 188 -5.28 2.02 17.71
C ASN A 188 -6.36 2.40 18.74
N ASN A 189 -7.64 2.19 18.43
CA ASN A 189 -8.79 2.68 19.19
C ASN A 189 -8.79 4.20 19.43
N GLN A 190 -8.16 4.98 18.55
CA GLN A 190 -8.05 6.45 18.69
C GLN A 190 -9.16 7.20 17.93
N GLY A 191 -9.72 6.58 16.90
CA GLY A 191 -10.80 7.17 16.11
C GLY A 191 -11.45 6.13 15.22
N VAL A 192 -12.57 6.51 14.62
CA VAL A 192 -13.24 5.75 13.56
C VAL A 192 -13.07 6.52 12.26
N TYR A 193 -12.50 5.87 11.26
CA TYR A 193 -12.16 6.42 9.96
C TYR A 193 -13.15 5.86 8.94
N ALA A 194 -14.07 6.73 8.52
CA ALA A 194 -15.11 6.45 7.53
C ALA A 194 -14.61 6.75 6.10
N PRO A 195 -15.36 6.41 5.04
CA PRO A 195 -14.93 6.63 3.67
C PRO A 195 -14.56 8.11 3.41
N GLY A 196 -13.39 8.32 2.78
CA GLY A 196 -12.80 9.65 2.54
C GLY A 196 -11.82 10.09 3.63
N SER A 197 -11.70 9.35 4.73
CA SER A 197 -10.68 9.61 5.75
C SER A 197 -9.29 9.17 5.28
N LEU A 198 -8.28 9.99 5.58
CA LEU A 198 -6.86 9.64 5.43
C LEU A 198 -6.26 9.35 6.81
N ILE A 199 -5.67 8.18 6.97
CA ILE A 199 -4.88 7.76 8.13
C ILE A 199 -3.41 7.90 7.75
N PHE A 200 -2.59 8.48 8.64
CA PHE A 200 -1.17 8.75 8.39
C PHE A 200 -0.30 8.08 9.44
N ASN A 201 0.54 7.17 9.00
CA ASN A 201 1.45 6.38 9.82
C ASN A 201 2.90 6.77 9.49
N PRO A 202 3.58 7.57 10.33
CA PRO A 202 4.99 7.89 10.12
C PRO A 202 5.89 6.65 10.28
N PRO A 203 7.15 6.70 9.84
CA PRO A 203 8.07 5.58 9.95
C PRO A 203 8.18 5.04 11.38
N GLY A 204 8.11 3.72 11.53
CA GLY A 204 8.15 3.02 12.81
C GLY A 204 6.88 3.16 13.66
N HIS A 205 5.84 3.86 13.19
CA HIS A 205 4.59 4.00 13.94
C HIS A 205 3.86 2.66 14.02
N ARG A 206 3.70 2.18 15.26
CA ARG A 206 2.99 0.94 15.53
C ARG A 206 1.49 1.18 15.47
N HIS A 207 0.81 0.45 14.61
CA HIS A 207 -0.62 0.59 14.42
C HIS A 207 -1.33 -0.76 14.32
N ARG A 208 -2.57 -0.79 14.80
CA ARG A 208 -3.49 -1.93 14.80
C ARG A 208 -4.83 -1.47 14.23
N ILE A 209 -5.38 -2.22 13.29
CA ILE A 209 -6.67 -1.90 12.66
C ILE A 209 -7.75 -2.87 13.17
N THR A 210 -8.93 -2.32 13.46
CA THR A 210 -10.17 -3.06 13.70
C THR A 210 -11.26 -2.61 12.76
N VAL A 211 -12.08 -3.56 12.31
CA VAL A 211 -13.11 -3.34 11.30
C VAL A 211 -14.49 -3.61 11.88
N SER A 212 -15.48 -2.85 11.40
CA SER A 212 -16.90 -3.03 11.73
C SER A 212 -17.32 -4.51 11.67
N ASP A 213 -18.13 -4.92 12.63
CA ASP A 213 -18.68 -6.26 12.79
C ASP A 213 -19.62 -6.65 11.63
N ARG A 214 -20.11 -5.66 10.88
CA ARG A 214 -21.20 -5.82 9.88
C ARG A 214 -20.74 -5.68 8.44
N GLU A 215 -19.81 -4.76 8.17
CA GLU A 215 -19.42 -4.40 6.80
C GLU A 215 -17.92 -4.60 6.57
N PRO A 216 -17.51 -5.06 5.38
CA PRO A 216 -16.10 -5.10 5.03
C PRO A 216 -15.54 -3.68 4.86
N SER A 217 -14.23 -3.56 4.95
CA SER A 217 -13.51 -2.31 4.66
C SER A 217 -12.49 -2.51 3.57
N LEU A 218 -12.50 -1.60 2.59
CA LEU A 218 -11.51 -1.50 1.53
C LEU A 218 -10.75 -0.19 1.71
N LEU A 219 -9.44 -0.28 1.87
CA LEU A 219 -8.56 0.89 1.96
C LEU A 219 -7.59 0.89 0.78
N LEU A 220 -7.32 2.07 0.23
CA LEU A 220 -6.14 2.34 -0.59
C LEU A 220 -4.99 2.65 0.35
N TYR A 221 -3.83 2.04 0.15
CA TYR A 221 -2.62 2.40 0.88
C TYR A 221 -1.56 2.99 -0.04
N ALA A 222 -0.73 3.87 0.51
CA ALA A 222 0.49 4.34 -0.13
C ALA A 222 1.67 4.29 0.83
N TRP A 223 2.80 3.76 0.34
CA TRP A 223 4.07 3.78 1.05
C TRP A 223 5.10 4.64 0.32
N THR A 224 5.81 5.44 1.11
CA THR A 224 6.95 6.25 0.66
C THR A 224 8.11 6.08 1.63
N GLY A 225 9.33 6.00 1.11
CA GLY A 225 10.53 5.84 1.92
C GLY A 225 11.77 5.66 1.03
N PRO A 226 12.94 5.32 1.60
CA PRO A 226 14.10 4.90 0.84
C PRO A 226 13.78 3.68 -0.03
N SER A 227 14.24 3.65 -1.28
CA SER A 227 13.93 2.57 -2.23
C SER A 227 14.37 1.19 -1.73
N GLU A 228 15.49 1.11 -1.01
CA GLU A 228 15.96 -0.12 -0.37
C GLU A 228 14.99 -0.66 0.70
N LYS A 229 14.28 0.22 1.42
CA LYS A 229 13.25 -0.15 2.39
C LYS A 229 11.97 -0.60 1.70
N LEU A 230 11.58 0.12 0.63
CA LEU A 230 10.41 -0.25 -0.19
C LEU A 230 10.61 -1.62 -0.87
N ALA A 231 11.81 -1.91 -1.38
CA ALA A 231 12.10 -3.17 -2.05
C ALA A 231 12.16 -4.38 -1.11
N ASN A 232 12.51 -4.19 0.17
CA ASN A 232 12.75 -5.27 1.13
C ASN A 232 11.76 -5.25 2.30
N GLN A 233 10.53 -4.81 2.04
CA GLN A 233 9.55 -4.61 3.09
C GLN A 233 9.16 -5.96 3.72
N LYS A 234 9.35 -6.07 5.04
CA LYS A 234 8.88 -7.20 5.86
C LYS A 234 7.87 -6.67 6.86
N MET A 235 6.65 -7.20 6.83
CA MET A 235 5.64 -6.88 7.82
C MET A 235 5.88 -7.73 9.08
N ILE A 236 6.26 -7.10 10.19
CA ILE A 236 6.58 -7.79 11.44
C ILE A 236 5.44 -7.58 12.44
N PHE A 237 4.80 -8.68 12.86
CA PHE A 237 3.85 -8.63 13.97
C PHE A 237 4.57 -8.46 15.29
N SER A 238 4.11 -7.47 16.05
CA SER A 238 4.60 -7.22 17.41
C SER A 238 3.61 -7.81 18.40
N ARG A 239 4.06 -8.79 19.21
CA ARG A 239 3.25 -9.28 20.33
C ARG A 239 3.01 -8.11 21.29
N GLY A 240 1.75 -7.78 21.55
CA GLY A 240 1.40 -6.83 22.61
C GLY A 240 1.83 -7.38 23.99
N PRO A 241 1.99 -6.53 25.01
CA PRO A 241 2.20 -7.01 26.37
C PRO A 241 1.07 -7.97 26.73
N ARG A 242 1.42 -9.18 27.17
CA ARG A 242 0.46 -10.12 27.73
C ARG A 242 -0.10 -9.41 28.96
N LYS A 243 -1.39 -9.05 28.98
CA LYS A 243 -2.05 -8.68 30.25
C LYS A 243 -1.93 -9.91 31.14
N THR A 244 -0.95 -9.91 32.04
CA THR A 244 -0.93 -10.82 33.17
C THR A 244 -2.23 -10.56 33.90
N GLY A 245 -3.16 -11.51 33.83
CA GLY A 245 -4.35 -11.48 34.65
C GLY A 245 -3.89 -11.37 36.09
N GLY A 246 -4.11 -10.20 36.70
CA GLY A 246 -4.01 -10.04 38.14
C GLY A 246 -5.02 -11.01 38.72
N GLY A 247 -4.51 -12.07 39.33
CA GLY A 247 -5.32 -13.01 40.08
C GLY A 247 -6.07 -12.25 41.15
N ALA A 248 -7.36 -12.57 41.26
CA ALA A 248 -8.09 -12.35 42.49
C ALA A 248 -7.30 -13.02 43.64
N ALA A 249 -6.97 -12.23 44.64
CA ALA A 249 -6.57 -12.67 45.96
C ALA A 249 -7.03 -11.62 46.96
N GLY A 250 -7.92 -12.02 47.87
CA GLY A 250 -8.46 -11.20 48.96
C GLY A 250 -9.95 -10.98 48.84
#